data_AF-A0A353A2X3-F1
#
_entry.id   AF-A0A353A2X3-F1
#
_cell.length_a   1.000
_cell.length_b   1.000
_cell.length_c   1.000
_cell.angle_alpha   90.00
_cell.angle_beta   90.00
_cell.angle_gamma   90.00
#
_symmetry.space_group_name_H-M   'P 1'
#
loop_
_entity.id
_entity.type
_entity.pdbx_description
1 polymer ?
#
loop_
_entity_poly.entity_id
_entity_poly.type
_entity_poly.pdbx_seq_one_letter_code
_entity_poly.pdbx_strand_id
1 'polypeptide(L)'
;MARRCTILLTSWFLLLSCGVWAQEQRVFDKTVRTLQVCADGNPTLPPWLSQGKHQHVEVSWDQMSHDYQRYIYYVYHCDADWQVSEGIFESDWLAGTNGQPVEDYEKSFNTMQIYTHYRLTLPNKDVGMLLSGNYCVRVYRDGDGPDESDPVLEARFCVYENSVSISQQVSGNTDIDFNDHHQQVTLRVGYGSLRVVNPAQEFRVLVLQNRRWDTKA
;
A
#
# COMPACT_ATOMS: atom_id res chain seq x y z
N MET A 1 17.66 -67.59 4.14
CA MET A 1 16.59 -66.87 4.88
C MET A 1 17.05 -65.43 5.07
N ALA A 2 16.90 -64.57 4.06
CA ALA A 2 17.39 -63.19 4.10
C ALA A 2 16.24 -62.25 4.46
N ARG A 3 16.31 -61.61 5.63
CA ARG A 3 15.31 -60.65 6.11
C ARG A 3 15.51 -59.32 5.39
N ARG A 4 14.51 -58.89 4.62
CA ARG A 4 14.42 -57.55 4.04
C ARG A 4 14.08 -56.56 5.17
N CYS A 5 14.94 -55.58 5.39
CA CYS A 5 14.73 -54.49 6.33
C CYS A 5 14.10 -53.32 5.56
N THR A 6 12.81 -53.11 5.73
CA THR A 6 12.06 -52.01 5.10
C THR A 6 12.10 -50.80 6.04
N ILE A 7 12.86 -49.77 5.68
CA ILE A 7 12.90 -48.49 6.41
C ILE A 7 11.81 -47.59 5.82
N LEU A 8 10.74 -47.35 6.59
CA LEU A 8 9.70 -46.37 6.28
C LEU A 8 10.18 -44.99 6.71
N LEU A 9 10.59 -44.15 5.76
CA LEU A 9 10.81 -42.71 5.97
C LEU A 9 9.46 -41.99 5.83
N THR A 10 8.84 -41.61 6.94
CA THR A 10 7.71 -40.68 6.94
C THR A 10 8.26 -39.25 6.92
N SER A 11 8.30 -38.66 5.71
CA SER A 11 8.64 -37.25 5.50
C SER A 11 7.47 -36.36 5.93
N TRP A 12 7.61 -35.65 7.05
CA TRP A 12 6.72 -34.55 7.42
C TRP A 12 7.10 -33.32 6.58
N PHE A 13 6.32 -33.07 5.54
CA PHE A 13 6.39 -31.84 4.75
C PHE A 13 5.75 -30.69 5.55
N LEU A 14 6.59 -29.97 6.31
CA LEU A 14 6.22 -28.66 6.86
C LEU A 14 6.17 -27.66 5.68
N LEU A 15 4.97 -27.50 5.12
CA LEU A 15 4.66 -26.38 4.23
C LEU A 15 4.67 -25.10 5.08
N LEU A 16 5.85 -24.51 5.27
CA LEU A 16 5.93 -23.09 5.59
C LEU A 16 5.45 -22.33 4.35
N SER A 17 4.17 -21.96 4.36
CA SER A 17 3.65 -20.91 3.50
C SER A 17 4.36 -19.61 3.89
N CYS A 18 5.46 -19.29 3.20
CA CYS A 18 6.02 -17.97 3.22
C CYS A 18 5.01 -17.05 2.54
N GLY A 19 4.18 -16.37 3.33
CA GLY A 19 3.29 -15.33 2.81
C GLY A 19 4.16 -14.29 2.13
N VAL A 20 3.96 -14.07 0.83
CA VAL A 20 4.58 -12.95 0.13
C VAL A 20 3.72 -11.74 0.44
N TRP A 21 4.17 -10.88 1.35
CA TRP A 21 3.50 -9.62 1.67
C TRP A 21 3.89 -8.57 0.62
N ALA A 22 3.33 -8.72 -0.59
CA ALA A 22 3.65 -7.86 -1.73
C ALA A 22 3.07 -6.45 -1.63
N GLN A 23 2.15 -6.21 -0.69
CA GLN A 23 1.51 -4.90 -0.53
C GLN A 23 1.31 -4.62 0.96
N GLU A 24 1.47 -3.36 1.35
CA GLU A 24 1.28 -2.91 2.74
C GLU A 24 -0.20 -2.68 3.10
N GLN A 25 -1.10 -2.99 2.15
CA GLN A 25 -2.53 -2.89 2.35
C GLN A 25 -2.98 -3.89 3.41
N ARG A 26 -3.87 -3.46 4.30
CA ARG A 26 -4.34 -4.29 5.41
C ARG A 26 -5.83 -4.49 5.28
N VAL A 27 -6.27 -5.74 5.37
CA VAL A 27 -7.68 -6.10 5.44
C VAL A 27 -7.90 -6.74 6.81
N PHE A 28 -8.74 -6.12 7.62
CA PHE A 28 -9.05 -6.63 8.96
C PHE A 28 -10.35 -7.45 8.94
N ASP A 29 -11.26 -7.11 8.01
CA ASP A 29 -12.50 -7.84 7.87
C ASP A 29 -12.38 -9.10 7.00
N LYS A 30 -12.89 -10.21 7.52
CA LYS A 30 -12.86 -11.50 6.83
C LYS A 30 -13.78 -11.57 5.62
N THR A 31 -14.80 -10.71 5.51
CA THR A 31 -15.71 -10.67 4.36
C THR A 31 -15.18 -9.81 3.23
N VAL A 32 -14.16 -8.98 3.48
CA VAL A 32 -13.51 -8.17 2.46
C VAL A 32 -12.40 -8.95 1.75
N ARG A 33 -12.36 -8.84 0.43
CA ARG A 33 -11.39 -9.48 -0.45
C ARG A 33 -10.96 -8.54 -1.56
N THR A 34 -9.93 -8.95 -2.29
CA THR A 34 -9.46 -8.28 -3.52
C THR A 34 -9.14 -6.79 -3.33
N LEU A 35 -8.62 -6.40 -2.16
CA LEU A 35 -8.18 -5.03 -1.96
C LEU A 35 -7.08 -4.69 -2.98
N GLN A 36 -7.32 -3.67 -3.80
CA GLN A 36 -6.38 -3.13 -4.77
C GLN A 36 -6.24 -1.63 -4.55
N VAL A 37 -5.00 -1.15 -4.66
CA VAL A 37 -4.66 0.26 -4.54
C VAL A 37 -3.72 0.59 -5.69
N CYS A 38 -4.16 1.44 -6.61
CA CYS A 38 -3.41 1.75 -7.82
C CYS A 38 -3.56 3.21 -8.22
N ALA A 39 -2.57 3.72 -8.96
CA ALA A 39 -2.66 5.05 -9.55
C ALA A 39 -3.42 5.01 -10.89
N ASP A 40 -4.28 5.99 -11.10
CA ASP A 40 -5.01 6.24 -12.34
C ASP A 40 -5.79 5.02 -12.87
N GLY A 41 -6.32 4.20 -11.97
CA GLY A 41 -7.09 2.99 -12.30
C GLY A 41 -6.26 1.88 -12.95
N ASN A 42 -4.92 1.97 -12.95
CA ASN A 42 -4.04 1.00 -13.58
C ASN A 42 -3.38 0.08 -12.54
N PRO A 43 -3.79 -1.20 -12.42
CA PRO A 43 -3.27 -2.14 -11.42
C PRO A 43 -1.76 -2.41 -11.52
N THR A 44 -1.13 -2.08 -12.66
CA THR A 44 0.31 -2.24 -12.83
C THR A 44 1.10 -1.12 -12.18
N LEU A 45 0.50 0.05 -11.94
CA LEU A 45 1.17 1.19 -11.33
C LEU A 45 1.14 1.11 -9.80
N PRO A 46 2.22 1.54 -9.11
CA PRO A 46 2.18 1.74 -7.68
C PRO A 46 1.23 2.90 -7.33
N PRO A 47 0.69 2.94 -6.10
CA PRO A 47 -0.21 3.99 -5.66
C PRO A 47 0.57 5.26 -5.25
N TRP A 48 1.31 5.83 -6.20
CA TRP A 48 2.12 7.03 -6.01
C TRP A 48 1.63 8.13 -6.94
N LEU A 49 1.18 9.24 -6.35
CA LEU A 49 0.58 10.37 -7.04
C LEU A 49 1.57 11.53 -7.10
N SER A 50 1.79 12.08 -8.29
CA SER A 50 2.54 13.33 -8.42
C SER A 50 1.67 14.48 -7.93
N GLN A 51 2.15 15.24 -6.94
CA GLN A 51 1.47 16.44 -6.47
C GLN A 51 1.32 17.45 -7.61
N GLY A 52 0.15 18.11 -7.67
CA GLY A 52 -0.16 19.15 -8.66
C GLY A 52 -0.52 18.64 -10.07
N LYS A 53 -0.51 17.32 -10.31
CA LYS A 53 -1.09 16.72 -11.51
C LYS A 53 -2.51 16.22 -11.23
N HIS A 54 -3.33 16.11 -12.28
CA HIS A 54 -4.64 15.46 -12.21
C HIS A 54 -4.53 13.93 -12.14
N GLN A 55 -3.73 13.42 -11.19
CA GLN A 55 -3.65 11.99 -10.90
C GLN A 55 -4.55 11.64 -9.72
N HIS A 56 -5.01 10.40 -9.69
CA HIS A 56 -5.81 9.88 -8.58
C HIS A 56 -5.34 8.50 -8.16
N VAL A 57 -5.54 8.17 -6.90
CA VAL A 57 -5.46 6.80 -6.40
C VAL A 57 -6.86 6.20 -6.42
N GLU A 58 -6.96 4.98 -6.93
CA GLU A 58 -8.14 4.15 -6.83
C GLU A 58 -7.90 3.07 -5.78
N VAL A 59 -8.77 3.04 -4.78
CA VAL A 59 -8.87 1.99 -3.77
C VAL A 59 -10.14 1.20 -4.06
N SER A 60 -10.01 -0.07 -4.40
CA SER A 60 -11.15 -0.93 -4.70
C SER A 60 -11.07 -2.25 -3.95
N TRP A 61 -12.24 -2.78 -3.59
CA TRP A 61 -12.34 -4.04 -2.85
C TRP A 61 -13.70 -4.70 -3.08
N ASP A 62 -13.76 -5.99 -2.80
CA ASP A 62 -14.99 -6.76 -2.87
C ASP A 62 -15.45 -7.12 -1.47
N GLN A 63 -16.71 -6.86 -1.17
CA GLN A 63 -17.40 -7.39 -0.01
C GLN A 63 -18.16 -8.65 -0.39
N MET A 64 -17.90 -9.79 0.26
CA MET A 64 -18.48 -11.11 -0.08
C MET A 64 -19.96 -11.26 0.35
N SER A 65 -20.79 -10.25 0.11
CA SER A 65 -22.24 -10.27 0.31
C SER A 65 -22.93 -9.25 -0.61
N HIS A 66 -24.23 -9.43 -0.84
CA HIS A 66 -25.14 -8.45 -1.47
C HIS A 66 -25.96 -7.66 -0.44
N ASP A 67 -25.79 -7.95 0.85
CA ASP A 67 -26.40 -7.19 1.92
C ASP A 67 -25.98 -5.73 1.83
N TYR A 68 -26.92 -4.84 2.13
CA TYR A 68 -26.62 -3.42 2.12
C TYR A 68 -25.61 -3.12 3.23
N GLN A 69 -24.40 -2.76 2.82
CA GLN A 69 -23.34 -2.30 3.69
C GLN A 69 -22.92 -0.92 3.24
N ARG A 70 -23.09 0.07 4.11
CA ARG A 70 -22.56 1.40 3.91
C ARG A 70 -21.19 1.48 4.58
N TYR A 71 -20.23 2.07 3.88
CA TYR A 71 -18.88 2.29 4.35
C TYR A 71 -18.57 3.78 4.40
N ILE A 72 -17.79 4.18 5.41
CA ILE A 72 -17.32 5.54 5.66
C ILE A 72 -15.80 5.54 5.64
N TYR A 73 -15.18 6.52 4.98
CA TYR A 73 -13.71 6.58 4.88
C TYR A 73 -13.12 7.78 5.63
N TYR A 74 -11.90 7.58 6.13
CA TYR A 74 -11.07 8.59 6.78
C TYR A 74 -9.66 8.52 6.19
N VAL A 75 -9.14 9.66 5.74
CA VAL A 75 -7.79 9.83 5.21
C VAL A 75 -6.91 10.40 6.32
N TYR A 76 -5.68 9.90 6.43
CA TYR A 76 -4.67 10.34 7.38
C TYR A 76 -3.35 10.59 6.66
N HIS A 77 -2.68 11.69 6.98
CA HIS A 77 -1.28 11.90 6.62
C HIS A 77 -0.38 11.05 7.52
N CYS A 78 0.68 10.49 6.94
CA CYS A 78 1.60 9.59 7.61
C CYS A 78 3.06 9.99 7.41
N ASP A 79 3.86 9.65 8.41
CA ASP A 79 5.32 9.79 8.37
C ASP A 79 5.96 8.67 7.51
N ALA A 80 7.28 8.75 7.34
CA ALA A 80 8.05 7.81 6.51
C ALA A 80 7.95 6.34 6.99
N ASP A 81 7.60 6.11 8.25
CA ASP A 81 7.39 4.79 8.86
C ASP A 81 5.92 4.34 8.88
N TRP A 82 5.04 5.10 8.20
CA TRP A 82 3.60 4.87 8.11
C TRP A 82 2.84 5.00 9.44
N GLN A 83 3.41 5.67 10.43
CA GLN A 83 2.63 6.18 11.57
C GLN A 83 1.86 7.41 11.13
N VAL A 84 0.67 7.62 11.71
CA VAL A 84 -0.10 8.85 11.48
C VAL A 84 0.74 10.01 12.01
N SER A 85 0.93 11.04 11.19
CA SER A 85 1.80 12.16 11.56
C SER A 85 1.22 12.91 12.75
N GLU A 86 2.07 13.18 13.73
CA GLU A 86 1.75 13.97 14.91
C GLU A 86 2.24 15.42 14.73
N GLY A 87 1.55 16.39 15.35
CA GLY A 87 2.01 17.79 15.37
C GLY A 87 1.68 18.62 14.12
N ILE A 88 0.90 18.07 13.17
CA ILE A 88 0.27 18.82 12.07
C ILE A 88 -1.25 18.69 12.17
N PHE A 89 -1.99 19.74 11.79
CA PHE A 89 -3.45 19.73 11.84
C PHE A 89 -4.05 19.14 10.56
N GLU A 90 -5.26 18.57 10.64
CA GLU A 90 -5.96 18.00 9.47
C GLU A 90 -6.07 19.02 8.32
N SER A 91 -6.32 20.29 8.64
CA SER A 91 -6.40 21.38 7.64
C SER A 91 -5.09 21.67 6.90
N ASP A 92 -3.96 21.23 7.42
CA ASP A 92 -2.65 21.46 6.79
C ASP A 92 -2.45 20.53 5.58
N TRP A 93 -2.99 19.31 5.66
CA TRP A 93 -2.75 18.24 4.67
C TRP A 93 -4.01 17.73 3.96
N LEU A 94 -5.21 18.03 4.48
CA LEU A 94 -6.49 17.66 3.89
C LEU A 94 -7.31 18.91 3.55
N ALA A 95 -7.67 19.05 2.28
CA ALA A 95 -8.75 19.91 1.86
C ALA A 95 -10.06 19.12 1.93
N GLY A 96 -11.09 19.67 2.58
CA GLY A 96 -12.40 19.02 2.68
C GLY A 96 -12.66 18.43 4.07
N THR A 97 -13.36 17.31 4.16
CA THR A 97 -13.72 16.72 5.46
C THR A 97 -13.78 15.20 5.39
N ASN A 98 -13.15 14.56 6.38
CA ASN A 98 -13.24 13.11 6.59
C ASN A 98 -14.67 12.63 6.94
N GLY A 99 -14.85 11.32 7.08
CA GLY A 99 -16.12 10.74 7.52
C GLY A 99 -17.18 10.71 6.43
N GLN A 100 -16.76 10.64 5.17
CA GLN A 100 -17.66 10.64 4.01
C GLN A 100 -18.01 9.22 3.57
N PRO A 101 -19.21 9.01 3.03
CA PRO A 101 -19.60 7.69 2.54
C PRO A 101 -18.87 7.32 1.25
N VAL A 102 -18.62 6.02 1.08
CA VAL A 102 -18.20 5.44 -0.20
C VAL A 102 -19.46 5.25 -1.05
N GLU A 103 -19.62 6.08 -2.08
CA GLU A 103 -20.83 6.11 -2.92
C GLU A 103 -20.75 5.21 -4.17
N ASP A 104 -19.55 4.91 -4.67
CA ASP A 104 -19.35 4.07 -5.85
C ASP A 104 -19.27 2.59 -5.45
N TYR A 105 -20.35 1.85 -5.72
CA TYR A 105 -20.43 0.42 -5.52
C TYR A 105 -21.40 -0.27 -6.47
N GLU A 106 -21.09 -1.52 -6.83
CA GLU A 106 -21.89 -2.33 -7.75
C GLU A 106 -21.99 -3.79 -7.26
N LYS A 107 -23.18 -4.39 -7.39
CA LYS A 107 -23.38 -5.80 -7.07
C LYS A 107 -22.85 -6.69 -8.19
N SER A 108 -22.23 -7.80 -7.82
CA SER A 108 -21.81 -8.82 -8.78
C SER A 108 -23.00 -9.34 -9.59
N PHE A 109 -22.79 -9.57 -10.88
CA PHE A 109 -23.81 -10.06 -11.80
C PHE A 109 -23.39 -11.39 -12.43
N ASN A 110 -24.29 -12.38 -12.36
CA ASN A 110 -24.09 -13.72 -12.95
C ASN A 110 -22.78 -14.42 -12.50
N THR A 111 -22.42 -14.26 -11.22
CA THR A 111 -21.25 -14.90 -10.61
C THR A 111 -21.67 -16.04 -9.68
N MET A 112 -20.86 -17.09 -9.56
CA MET A 112 -21.12 -18.17 -8.60
C MET A 112 -20.96 -17.71 -7.15
N GLN A 113 -19.90 -16.93 -6.88
CA GLN A 113 -19.70 -16.26 -5.60
C GLN A 113 -20.28 -14.85 -5.69
N ILE A 114 -21.24 -14.53 -4.83
CA ILE A 114 -21.81 -13.18 -4.75
C ILE A 114 -20.85 -12.23 -4.03
N TYR A 115 -20.77 -11.00 -4.52
CA TYR A 115 -20.03 -9.91 -3.90
C TYR A 115 -20.61 -8.55 -4.29
N THR A 116 -20.27 -7.52 -3.53
CA THR A 116 -20.48 -6.11 -3.88
C THR A 116 -19.12 -5.47 -4.02
N HIS A 117 -18.82 -4.94 -5.20
CA HIS A 117 -17.57 -4.25 -5.51
C HIS A 117 -17.70 -2.78 -5.09
N TYR A 118 -16.72 -2.27 -4.37
CA TYR A 118 -16.65 -0.87 -3.94
C TYR A 118 -15.43 -0.22 -4.58
N ARG A 119 -15.58 1.07 -4.93
CA ARG A 119 -14.49 1.91 -5.42
C ARG A 119 -14.45 3.23 -4.66
N LEU A 120 -13.26 3.64 -4.27
CA LEU A 120 -12.97 4.95 -3.72
C LEU A 120 -11.84 5.59 -4.52
N THR A 121 -12.11 6.74 -5.11
CA THR A 121 -11.11 7.53 -5.82
C THR A 121 -10.72 8.74 -4.97
N LEU A 122 -9.42 9.00 -4.85
CA LEU A 122 -8.86 10.16 -4.13
C LEU A 122 -7.80 10.86 -4.99
N PRO A 123 -7.77 12.20 -5.07
CA PRO A 123 -8.74 13.12 -4.47
C PRO A 123 -10.12 13.02 -5.13
N ASN A 124 -11.16 13.47 -4.45
CA ASN A 124 -12.54 13.54 -4.96
C ASN A 124 -13.21 14.87 -4.57
N LYS A 125 -14.54 14.94 -4.69
CA LYS A 125 -15.32 16.15 -4.37
C LYS A 125 -15.27 16.53 -2.88
N ASP A 126 -15.03 15.57 -2.00
CA ASP A 126 -15.13 15.75 -0.55
C ASP A 126 -13.77 15.86 0.13
N VAL A 127 -12.71 15.27 -0.44
CA VAL A 127 -11.36 15.32 0.11
C VAL A 127 -10.27 15.48 -0.96
N GLY A 128 -9.22 16.24 -0.62
CA GLY A 128 -8.01 16.37 -1.44
C GLY A 128 -6.74 16.54 -0.62
N MET A 129 -5.62 16.03 -1.14
CA MET A 129 -4.32 16.05 -0.47
C MET A 129 -3.57 17.36 -0.77
N LEU A 130 -3.25 18.12 0.28
CA LEU A 130 -2.56 19.42 0.17
C LEU A 130 -1.04 19.30 0.27
N LEU A 131 -0.52 18.30 1.00
CA LEU A 131 0.90 18.08 1.21
C LEU A 131 1.39 16.84 0.45
N SER A 132 2.69 16.82 0.13
CA SER A 132 3.38 15.58 -0.22
C SER A 132 3.62 14.76 1.05
N GLY A 133 3.60 13.43 0.92
CA GLY A 133 3.87 12.54 2.03
C GLY A 133 3.23 11.17 1.82
N ASN A 134 3.31 10.35 2.85
CA ASN A 134 2.56 9.11 2.89
C ASN A 134 1.13 9.41 3.36
N TYR A 135 0.18 8.66 2.83
CA TYR A 135 -1.22 8.75 3.23
C TYR A 135 -1.79 7.36 3.42
N CYS A 136 -2.61 7.19 4.45
CA CYS A 136 -3.46 6.01 4.57
C CYS A 136 -4.93 6.41 4.58
N VAL A 137 -5.76 5.60 3.95
CA VAL A 137 -7.21 5.68 4.05
C VAL A 137 -7.71 4.46 4.80
N ARG A 138 -8.48 4.70 5.85
CA ARG A 138 -9.14 3.67 6.64
C ARG A 138 -10.62 3.71 6.35
N VAL A 139 -11.19 2.55 6.10
CA VAL A 139 -12.62 2.41 5.79
C VAL A 139 -13.30 1.67 6.93
N TYR A 140 -14.41 2.22 7.40
CA TYR A 140 -15.22 1.71 8.51
C TYR A 140 -16.63 1.42 8.01
N ARG A 141 -17.39 0.58 8.73
CA ARG A 141 -18.82 0.43 8.48
C ARG A 141 -19.56 1.68 8.96
N ASP A 142 -20.72 1.95 8.37
CA ASP A 142 -21.59 3.00 8.88
C ASP A 142 -22.06 2.67 10.31
N GLY A 143 -21.96 3.66 11.21
CA GLY A 143 -22.17 3.47 12.65
C GLY A 143 -20.95 2.98 13.43
N ASP A 144 -19.83 2.69 12.76
CA ASP A 144 -18.51 2.52 13.36
C ASP A 144 -17.66 3.77 13.07
N GLY A 145 -16.77 4.13 13.98
CA GLY A 145 -15.80 5.21 13.79
C GLY A 145 -14.39 4.86 14.24
N PRO A 146 -13.40 5.73 13.95
CA PRO A 146 -12.01 5.55 14.37
C PRO A 146 -11.84 5.33 15.89
N ASP A 147 -12.76 5.86 16.69
CA ASP A 147 -12.74 5.78 18.15
C ASP A 147 -13.49 4.55 18.71
N GLU A 148 -14.23 3.82 17.86
CA GLU A 148 -15.20 2.80 18.29
C GLU A 148 -14.76 1.39 17.91
N SER A 149 -14.14 1.21 16.74
CA SER A 149 -13.77 -0.10 16.24
C SER A 149 -12.56 -0.08 15.31
N ASP A 150 -12.03 -1.26 15.01
CA ASP A 150 -11.01 -1.43 13.99
C ASP A 150 -11.60 -1.18 12.58
N PRO A 151 -10.82 -0.56 11.66
CA PRO A 151 -11.28 -0.37 10.30
C PRO A 151 -11.46 -1.72 9.60
N VAL A 152 -12.36 -1.75 8.62
CA VAL A 152 -12.58 -2.90 7.72
C VAL A 152 -11.31 -3.18 6.89
N LEU A 153 -10.68 -2.11 6.42
CA LEU A 153 -9.41 -2.13 5.69
C LEU A 153 -8.64 -0.81 5.88
N GLU A 154 -7.33 -0.88 5.66
CA GLU A 154 -6.43 0.26 5.55
C GLU A 154 -5.70 0.17 4.21
N ALA A 155 -5.85 1.20 3.39
CA ALA A 155 -5.16 1.36 2.12
C ALA A 155 -4.13 2.48 2.18
N ARG A 156 -2.90 2.21 1.75
CA ARG A 156 -1.72 3.07 1.82
C ARG A 156 -1.30 3.51 0.42
N PHE A 157 -1.06 4.81 0.28
CA PHE A 157 -0.60 5.46 -0.96
C PHE A 157 0.34 6.64 -0.63
N CYS A 158 1.02 7.18 -1.64
CA CYS A 158 1.97 8.28 -1.46
C CYS A 158 1.62 9.42 -2.41
N VAL A 159 1.81 10.66 -1.96
CA VAL A 159 1.80 11.86 -2.78
C VAL A 159 3.23 12.41 -2.81
N TYR A 160 3.86 12.50 -3.97
CA TYR A 160 5.25 12.92 -4.10
C TYR A 160 5.39 14.21 -4.90
N GLU A 161 6.43 14.97 -4.58
CA GLU A 161 6.90 16.13 -5.34
C GLU A 161 8.22 15.83 -6.05
N ASN A 162 8.41 16.40 -7.24
CA ASN A 162 9.64 16.23 -8.04
C ASN A 162 10.70 17.29 -7.69
N SER A 163 10.98 17.46 -6.40
CA SER A 163 11.96 18.45 -5.90
C SER A 163 13.41 17.97 -5.99
N VAL A 164 13.60 16.64 -6.07
CA VAL A 164 14.91 15.99 -6.22
C VAL A 164 14.93 15.07 -7.44
N SER A 165 16.12 14.85 -7.99
CA SER A 165 16.31 13.83 -9.03
C SER A 165 16.95 12.58 -8.45
N ILE A 166 16.45 11.42 -8.88
CA ILE A 166 17.00 10.12 -8.49
C ILE A 166 17.48 9.44 -9.77
N SER A 167 18.77 9.09 -9.81
CA SER A 167 19.31 8.21 -10.84
C SER A 167 19.76 6.90 -10.21
N GLN A 168 19.45 5.79 -10.89
CA GLN A 168 19.68 4.45 -10.36
C GLN A 168 20.35 3.57 -11.40
N GLN A 169 21.17 2.64 -10.94
CA GLN A 169 21.78 1.59 -11.75
C GLN A 169 21.65 0.26 -11.00
N VAL A 170 21.24 -0.80 -11.71
CA VAL A 170 21.18 -2.16 -11.18
C VAL A 170 22.24 -3.01 -11.88
N SER A 171 23.04 -3.76 -11.12
CA SER A 171 24.13 -4.60 -11.64
C SER A 171 24.14 -5.97 -10.94
N GLY A 172 24.37 -7.04 -11.71
CA GLY A 172 24.67 -8.37 -11.17
C GLY A 172 26.14 -8.57 -10.80
N ASN A 173 27.03 -7.67 -11.24
CA ASN A 173 28.37 -7.55 -10.67
C ASN A 173 28.27 -6.72 -9.40
N THR A 174 28.37 -7.38 -8.25
CA THR A 174 28.19 -6.81 -6.92
C THR A 174 29.50 -6.79 -6.15
N ASP A 175 29.52 -6.12 -4.99
CA ASP A 175 30.69 -6.12 -4.12
C ASP A 175 31.00 -7.50 -3.51
N ILE A 176 30.06 -8.45 -3.57
CA ILE A 176 30.18 -9.79 -2.96
C ILE A 176 30.22 -10.95 -3.96
N ASP A 177 29.70 -10.76 -5.19
CA ASP A 177 29.69 -11.78 -6.24
C ASP A 177 29.69 -11.19 -7.66
N PHE A 178 29.89 -12.04 -8.66
CA PHE A 178 29.85 -11.65 -10.08
C PHE A 178 28.80 -12.46 -10.83
N ASN A 179 27.66 -11.81 -11.13
CA ASN A 179 26.52 -12.36 -11.88
C ASN A 179 26.02 -13.71 -11.33
N ASP A 180 26.01 -13.86 -10.02
CA ASP A 180 25.57 -15.09 -9.36
C ASP A 180 24.16 -14.93 -8.80
N HIS A 181 24.04 -14.54 -7.52
CA HIS A 181 22.76 -14.55 -6.80
C HIS A 181 22.32 -13.19 -6.28
N HIS A 182 23.13 -12.14 -6.44
CA HIS A 182 22.83 -10.81 -5.94
C HIS A 182 22.62 -9.77 -7.03
N GLN A 183 21.87 -8.72 -6.68
CA GLN A 183 21.69 -7.52 -7.49
C GLN A 183 22.03 -6.32 -6.63
N GLN A 184 22.98 -5.49 -7.09
CA GLN A 184 23.37 -4.26 -6.42
C GLN A 184 22.66 -3.08 -7.07
N VAL A 185 22.00 -2.27 -6.23
CA VAL A 185 21.35 -1.03 -6.64
C VAL A 185 22.22 0.13 -6.19
N THR A 186 22.75 0.88 -7.15
CA THR A 186 23.50 2.12 -6.91
C THR A 186 22.58 3.30 -7.16
N LEU A 187 22.37 4.12 -6.14
CA LEU A 187 21.51 5.31 -6.18
C LEU A 187 22.36 6.58 -6.12
N ARG A 188 21.96 7.60 -6.88
CA ARG A 188 22.47 8.97 -6.75
C ARG A 188 21.29 9.93 -6.67
N VAL A 189 21.26 10.70 -5.58
CA VAL A 189 20.24 11.72 -5.33
C VAL A 189 20.82 13.08 -5.66
N GLY A 190 20.21 13.77 -6.62
CA GLY A 190 20.48 15.16 -6.94
C GLY A 190 19.51 16.06 -6.18
N TYR A 191 20.03 16.85 -5.25
CA TYR A 191 19.21 17.74 -4.40
C TYR A 191 18.64 18.97 -5.12
N GLY A 192 19.00 19.19 -6.39
CA GLY A 192 18.47 20.29 -7.18
C GLY A 192 18.77 21.65 -6.55
N SER A 193 17.71 22.43 -6.30
CA SER A 193 17.77 23.74 -5.64
C SER A 193 17.60 23.67 -4.12
N LEU A 194 17.40 22.48 -3.54
CA LEU A 194 17.23 22.33 -2.10
C LEU A 194 18.55 22.63 -1.38
N ARG A 195 18.45 23.46 -0.34
CA ARG A 195 19.59 23.70 0.57
C ARG A 195 19.65 22.56 1.58
N VAL A 196 20.55 21.61 1.33
CA VAL A 196 20.78 20.45 2.20
C VAL A 196 22.02 20.69 3.04
N VAL A 197 21.89 20.66 4.38
CA VAL A 197 23.02 20.89 5.30
C VAL A 197 23.60 19.57 5.77
N ASN A 198 22.74 18.64 6.19
CA ASN A 198 23.13 17.30 6.60
C ASN A 198 22.23 16.23 5.92
N PRO A 199 22.63 15.74 4.73
CA PRO A 199 21.82 14.80 3.98
C PRO A 199 21.50 13.50 4.76
N ALA A 200 22.42 13.06 5.64
CA ALA A 200 22.24 11.82 6.39
C ALA A 200 21.14 11.91 7.47
N GLN A 201 20.79 13.12 7.90
CA GLN A 201 19.71 13.36 8.88
C GLN A 201 18.42 13.86 8.20
N GLU A 202 18.55 14.60 7.09
CA GLU A 202 17.44 15.22 6.38
C GLU A 202 16.77 14.28 5.37
N PHE A 203 17.50 13.30 4.84
CA PHE A 203 16.97 12.37 3.85
C PHE A 203 16.88 10.95 4.39
N ARG A 204 15.76 10.30 4.07
CA ARG A 204 15.58 8.86 4.20
C ARG A 204 15.29 8.30 2.82
N VAL A 205 16.03 7.28 2.43
CA VAL A 205 15.84 6.57 1.17
C VAL A 205 15.23 5.21 1.49
N LEU A 206 14.18 4.87 0.75
CA LEU A 206 13.52 3.57 0.84
C LEU A 206 13.67 2.86 -0.50
N VAL A 207 14.22 1.65 -0.50
CA VAL A 207 14.33 0.82 -1.71
C VAL A 207 13.42 -0.38 -1.59
N LEU A 208 12.55 -0.58 -2.60
CA LEU A 208 11.61 -1.70 -2.67
C LEU A 208 11.94 -2.60 -3.86
N GLN A 209 12.29 -3.86 -3.59
CA GLN A 209 12.44 -4.85 -4.65
C GLN A 209 11.05 -5.32 -5.11
N ASN A 210 10.71 -5.12 -6.38
CA ASN A 210 9.42 -5.55 -6.94
C ASN A 210 8.19 -5.06 -6.14
N ARG A 211 8.30 -3.87 -5.52
CA ARG A 211 7.26 -3.27 -4.66
C ARG A 211 6.95 -4.07 -3.38
N ARG A 212 7.82 -4.99 -3.00
CA ARG A 212 7.69 -5.76 -1.75
C ARG A 212 8.19 -4.95 -0.57
N TRP A 213 7.31 -4.78 0.41
CA TRP A 213 7.59 -4.05 1.65
C TRP A 213 8.36 -4.88 2.67
N ASP A 214 8.28 -6.21 2.56
CA ASP A 214 9.00 -7.13 3.44
C ASP A 214 10.50 -7.21 3.13
N THR A 215 10.92 -6.77 1.94
CA THR A 215 12.32 -6.74 1.50
C THR A 215 12.88 -5.32 1.43
N LYS A 216 12.29 -4.37 2.17
CA LYS A 216 12.72 -2.98 2.13
C LYS A 216 14.15 -2.82 2.68
N ALA A 217 14.93 -1.97 2.01
CA ALA A 217 16.28 -1.57 2.40
C ALA A 217 16.37 -0.05 2.56
#